data_AF-A0A9J7HTL3-F1
#
_entry.id   AF-A0A9J7HTL3-F1
#
_cell.length_a   1.000
_cell.length_b   1.000
_cell.length_c   1.000
_cell.angle_alpha   90.00
_cell.angle_beta   90.00
_cell.angle_gamma   90.00
#
_symmetry.space_group_name_H-M   'P 1'
#
loop_
_entity.id
_entity.type
_entity.pdbx_description
1 polymer ?
#
loop_
_entity_poly.entity_id
_entity_poly.type
_entity_poly.pdbx_seq_one_letter_code
_entity_poly.pdbx_strand_id
1 'polypeptide(L)'
;MEFSFNIHSLFGEEISLVDCNCAPFRKVSNEPLDKNLTKVIDDLGEASAKAQGLHGPITAAYKLRNSDHRMYILKDAQANSGKGAAVGFIKVGTKKLFVLVSKLCCNYQSVRASCVVTIRVGVQVVL
;
A
#
# COMPACT_ATOMS: atom_id res chain seq x y z
N MET A 1 -9.50 8.61 -1.23
CA MET A 1 -8.49 9.70 -1.29
C MET A 1 -8.36 10.14 -2.73
N GLU A 2 -8.62 11.41 -2.97
CA GLU A 2 -8.63 12.01 -4.30
C GLU A 2 -7.29 12.70 -4.58
N PHE A 3 -6.87 12.72 -5.84
CA PHE A 3 -5.63 13.34 -6.30
C PHE A 3 -5.92 14.30 -7.45
N SER A 4 -5.01 15.25 -7.69
CA SER A 4 -5.16 16.23 -8.78
C SER A 4 -4.97 15.64 -10.19
N PHE A 5 -4.40 14.44 -10.27
CA PHE A 5 -4.17 13.68 -11.49
C PHE A 5 -5.10 12.46 -11.59
N ASN A 6 -5.20 11.89 -12.79
CA ASN A 6 -6.01 10.71 -13.05
C ASN A 6 -5.32 9.46 -12.47
N ILE A 7 -6.02 8.70 -11.63
CA ILE A 7 -5.49 7.49 -10.99
C ILE A 7 -5.51 6.28 -11.94
N HIS A 8 -6.36 6.30 -12.97
CA HIS A 8 -6.47 5.21 -13.94
C HIS A 8 -5.20 4.97 -14.76
N SER A 9 -4.35 5.99 -14.92
CA SER A 9 -3.04 5.82 -15.58
C SER A 9 -2.05 5.06 -14.69
N LEU A 10 -2.23 5.12 -13.37
CA LEU A 10 -1.39 4.44 -12.38
C LEU A 10 -1.87 3.01 -12.10
N PHE A 11 -3.19 2.81 -12.01
CA PHE A 11 -3.81 1.54 -11.63
C PHE A 11 -4.85 1.14 -12.69
N GLY A 12 -4.64 0.00 -13.35
CA GLY A 12 -5.57 -0.49 -14.38
C GLY A 12 -6.86 -1.05 -13.75
N GLU A 13 -6.69 -2.04 -12.88
CA GLU A 13 -7.79 -2.76 -12.23
C GLU A 13 -8.27 -2.07 -10.96
N GLU A 14 -9.47 -2.44 -10.49
CA GLU A 14 -10.02 -1.99 -9.19
C GLU A 14 -9.06 -2.28 -8.03
N ILE A 15 -8.47 -3.47 -8.01
CA ILE A 15 -7.37 -3.82 -7.11
C ILE A 15 -6.10 -3.97 -7.94
N SER A 16 -5.13 -3.08 -7.72
CA SER A 16 -3.85 -3.09 -8.43
C SER A 16 -2.69 -3.48 -7.52
N LEU A 17 -1.78 -4.33 -8.01
CA LEU A 17 -0.57 -4.73 -7.32
C LEU A 17 0.57 -3.75 -7.61
N VAL A 18 1.25 -3.32 -6.56
CA VAL A 18 2.51 -2.57 -6.62
C VAL A 18 3.59 -3.35 -5.85
N ASP A 19 4.71 -3.61 -6.50
CA ASP A 19 5.86 -4.30 -5.93
C ASP A 19 7.10 -3.37 -5.83
N CYS A 20 8.27 -3.96 -5.62
CA CYS A 20 9.53 -3.23 -5.52
C CYS A 20 9.92 -2.44 -6.78
N ASN A 21 9.38 -2.79 -7.95
CA ASN A 21 9.62 -2.03 -9.18
C ASN A 21 8.91 -0.67 -9.14
N CYS A 22 7.85 -0.54 -8.31
CA CYS A 22 7.06 0.68 -8.15
C CYS A 22 6.76 1.34 -9.50
N ALA A 23 6.27 0.54 -10.45
CA ALA A 23 5.98 0.96 -11.81
C ALA A 23 4.47 1.21 -11.99
N PRO A 24 4.08 2.27 -12.72
CA PRO A 24 2.68 2.53 -13.05
C PRO A 24 2.16 1.51 -14.07
N PHE A 25 0.84 1.32 -14.11
CA PHE A 25 0.17 0.41 -15.03
C PHE A 25 0.41 0.77 -16.51
N ARG A 26 0.28 2.05 -16.88
CA ARG A 26 0.61 2.54 -18.23
C ARG A 26 1.83 3.43 -18.15
N LYS A 27 2.70 3.37 -19.16
CA LYS A 27 3.75 4.38 -19.38
C LYS A 27 3.25 5.35 -20.45
N VAL A 28 2.67 6.46 -20.03
CA VAL A 28 2.31 7.56 -20.95
C VAL A 28 3.53 8.47 -21.06
N SER A 29 3.96 8.79 -22.28
CA SER A 29 5.24 9.46 -22.56
C SER A 29 5.43 10.83 -21.90
N ASN A 30 4.34 11.50 -21.53
CA ASN A 30 4.34 12.89 -21.09
C ASN A 30 3.90 13.11 -19.63
N GLU A 31 3.48 12.07 -18.90
CA GLU A 31 3.07 12.21 -17.49
C GLU A 31 4.17 11.71 -16.54
N PRO A 32 4.43 12.42 -15.42
CA PRO A 32 5.39 11.99 -14.41
C PRO A 32 4.80 10.89 -13.51
N LEU A 33 4.36 9.78 -14.12
CA LEU A 33 3.61 8.72 -13.46
C LEU A 33 4.35 8.08 -12.29
N ASP A 34 5.67 8.00 -12.34
CA ASP A 34 6.49 7.51 -11.23
C ASP A 34 6.42 8.42 -9.99
N LYS A 35 6.36 9.75 -10.20
CA LYS A 35 6.19 10.73 -9.11
C LYS A 35 4.78 10.68 -8.56
N ASN A 36 3.77 10.54 -9.44
CA ASN A 36 2.37 10.42 -9.04
C ASN A 36 2.14 9.15 -8.23
N LEU A 37 2.69 8.00 -8.67
CA LEU A 37 2.62 6.73 -7.93
C LEU A 37 3.30 6.83 -6.56
N THR A 38 4.50 7.42 -6.53
CA THR A 38 5.22 7.68 -5.27
C THR A 38 4.36 8.48 -4.30
N LYS A 39 3.76 9.58 -4.79
CA LYS A 39 2.86 10.42 -4.01
C LYS A 39 1.65 9.67 -3.47
N VAL A 40 1.01 8.84 -4.30
CA VAL A 40 -0.14 8.02 -3.84
C VAL A 40 0.26 7.08 -2.70
N ILE A 41 1.40 6.38 -2.85
CA ILE A 41 1.87 5.42 -1.83
C ILE A 41 2.21 6.14 -0.52
N ASP A 42 2.91 7.28 -0.60
CA ASP A 42 3.33 8.05 0.56
C ASP A 42 2.14 8.67 1.29
N ASP A 43 1.17 9.26 0.56
CA ASP A 43 -0.04 9.84 1.16
C ASP A 43 -0.94 8.75 1.80
N LEU A 44 -1.05 7.57 1.18
CA LEU A 44 -1.74 6.41 1.77
C LEU A 44 -1.01 5.91 3.03
N GLY A 45 0.31 5.85 3.00
CA GLY A 45 1.15 5.44 4.11
C GLY A 45 1.04 6.37 5.31
N GLU A 46 1.06 7.68 5.08
CA GLU A 46 0.87 8.73 6.08
C GLU A 46 -0.53 8.62 6.71
N ALA A 47 -1.56 8.53 5.86
CA ALA A 47 -2.93 8.36 6.34
C ALA A 47 -3.06 7.10 7.21
N SER A 48 -2.41 6.00 6.83
CA SER A 48 -2.39 4.75 7.61
C SER A 48 -1.72 4.91 8.96
N ALA A 49 -0.56 5.59 9.03
CA ALA A 49 0.12 5.85 10.28
C ALA A 49 -0.74 6.71 11.22
N LYS A 50 -1.34 7.78 10.69
CA LYS A 50 -2.25 8.63 11.47
C LYS A 50 -3.42 7.85 12.06
N ALA A 51 -4.06 6.96 11.29
CA ALA A 51 -5.17 6.15 11.80
C ALA A 51 -4.77 5.11 12.85
N GLN A 52 -3.51 4.67 12.83
CA GLN A 52 -2.97 3.71 13.81
C GLN A 52 -2.29 4.41 15.00
N GLY A 53 -2.21 5.74 15.03
CA GLY A 53 -1.51 6.50 16.06
C GLY A 53 0.01 6.31 16.05
N LEU A 54 0.60 5.98 14.90
CA LEU A 54 2.05 5.82 14.76
C LEU A 54 2.74 7.18 14.66
N HIS A 55 3.97 7.27 15.17
CA HIS A 55 4.80 8.48 15.06
C HIS A 55 5.21 8.84 13.62
N GLY A 56 5.10 7.89 12.68
CA GLY A 56 5.39 8.11 11.28
C GLY A 56 5.00 6.92 10.40
N PRO A 57 5.03 7.09 9.06
CA PRO A 57 4.57 6.09 8.11
C PRO A 57 5.50 4.88 8.07
N ILE A 58 4.96 3.68 8.31
CA ILE A 58 5.67 2.40 8.09
C ILE A 58 5.57 1.92 6.64
N THR A 59 4.76 2.59 5.81
CA THR A 59 4.60 2.37 4.37
C THR A 59 4.99 3.65 3.66
N ALA A 60 5.92 3.56 2.72
CA ALA A 60 6.37 4.65 1.86
C ALA A 60 6.95 4.03 0.58
N ALA A 61 6.95 4.75 -0.54
CA ALA A 61 7.42 4.23 -1.82
C ALA A 61 8.88 3.78 -1.74
N TYR A 62 9.75 4.56 -1.09
CA TYR A 62 11.15 4.19 -0.90
C TYR A 62 11.31 2.93 -0.03
N LYS A 63 10.43 2.70 0.95
CA LYS A 63 10.45 1.47 1.77
C LYS A 63 10.01 0.26 0.94
N LEU A 64 9.02 0.45 0.05
CA LEU A 64 8.52 -0.61 -0.83
C LEU A 64 9.60 -1.04 -1.84
N ARG A 65 10.27 -0.08 -2.50
CA ARG A 65 11.38 -0.34 -3.44
C ARG A 65 12.54 -1.12 -2.83
N ASN A 66 12.82 -0.88 -1.54
CA ASN A 66 13.89 -1.54 -0.80
C ASN A 66 13.44 -2.80 -0.06
N SER A 67 12.32 -3.41 -0.45
CA SER A 67 11.76 -4.59 0.19
C SER A 67 11.20 -5.59 -0.83
N ASP A 68 10.93 -6.81 -0.39
CA ASP A 68 10.17 -7.82 -1.15
C ASP A 68 8.65 -7.70 -0.92
N HIS A 69 8.19 -6.56 -0.39
CA HIS A 69 6.80 -6.36 -0.04
C HIS A 69 5.94 -6.15 -1.29
N ARG A 70 4.68 -6.57 -1.17
CA ARG A 70 3.65 -6.36 -2.17
C ARG A 70 2.55 -5.52 -1.55
N MET A 71 2.14 -4.49 -2.26
CA MET A 71 1.07 -3.59 -1.85
C MET A 71 -0.08 -3.71 -2.84
N TYR A 72 -1.25 -4.10 -2.36
CA TYR A 72 -2.48 -4.14 -3.15
C TYR A 72 -3.29 -2.89 -2.83
N ILE A 73 -3.58 -2.09 -3.84
CA ILE A 73 -4.29 -0.82 -3.73
C ILE A 73 -5.68 -0.97 -4.32
N LEU A 74 -6.69 -0.62 -3.55
CA LEU A 74 -8.08 -0.55 -3.99
C LEU A 74 -8.38 0.86 -4.50
N LYS A 75 -8.92 0.98 -5.71
CA LYS A 75 -9.43 2.24 -6.27
C LYS A 75 -10.93 2.20 -6.51
N ASP A 76 -11.57 3.34 -6.28
CA ASP A 76 -12.91 3.63 -6.81
C ASP A 76 -12.72 4.36 -8.14
N ALA A 77 -13.25 3.78 -9.21
CA ALA A 77 -13.11 4.32 -10.56
C ALA A 77 -14.03 5.52 -10.85
N GLN A 78 -15.18 5.61 -10.18
CA GLN A 78 -16.20 6.62 -10.48
C GLN A 78 -16.02 7.89 -9.64
N ALA A 79 -15.31 7.79 -8.52
CA ALA A 79 -15.00 8.92 -7.66
C ALA A 79 -14.22 10.05 -8.37
N ASN A 80 -14.16 11.22 -7.73
CA ASN A 80 -13.41 12.39 -8.21
C ASN A 80 -13.78 12.81 -9.65
N SER A 81 -15.09 12.90 -9.94
CA SER A 81 -15.62 13.24 -11.27
C SER A 81 -15.05 12.38 -12.40
N GLY A 82 -14.87 11.07 -12.16
CA GLY A 82 -14.33 10.12 -13.12
C GLY A 82 -12.80 10.11 -13.26
N LYS A 83 -12.06 10.82 -12.40
CA LYS A 83 -10.59 10.71 -12.30
C LYS A 83 -10.12 9.57 -11.39
N GLY A 84 -11.06 8.99 -10.64
CA GLY A 84 -10.83 7.93 -9.67
C GLY A 84 -10.28 8.43 -8.33
N ALA A 85 -10.41 7.57 -7.31
CA ALA A 85 -9.89 7.79 -5.97
C ALA A 85 -9.24 6.51 -5.41
N ALA A 86 -8.15 6.64 -4.66
CA ALA A 86 -7.58 5.51 -3.92
C ALA A 86 -8.36 5.31 -2.62
N VAL A 87 -9.00 4.16 -2.45
CA VAL A 87 -9.86 3.84 -1.30
C VAL A 87 -9.03 3.34 -0.13
N GLY A 88 -8.12 2.40 -0.40
CA GLY A 88 -7.35 1.74 0.64
C GLY A 88 -6.25 0.85 0.08
N PHE A 89 -5.54 0.19 0.97
CA PHE A 89 -4.50 -0.76 0.60
C PHE A 89 -4.27 -1.82 1.68
N ILE A 90 -3.68 -2.93 1.23
CA ILE A 90 -3.05 -3.93 2.09
C ILE A 90 -1.61 -4.16 1.62
N LYS A 91 -0.67 -4.11 2.55
CA LYS A 91 0.76 -4.40 2.31
C LYS A 91 1.11 -5.71 2.99
N VAL A 92 1.65 -6.64 2.21
CA VAL A 92 2.08 -7.96 2.66
C VAL A 92 3.57 -8.18 2.37
N GLY A 93 4.21 -9.03 3.15
CA GLY A 93 5.62 -9.36 2.94
C GLY A 93 6.03 -10.61 3.69
N THR A 94 7.06 -11.30 3.18
CA THR A 94 7.59 -12.48 3.85
C THR A 94 8.49 -12.04 5.00
N LYS A 95 8.26 -12.59 6.20
CA LYS A 95 9.11 -12.33 7.36
C LYS A 95 9.60 -13.62 7.97
N LYS A 96 10.88 -13.63 8.36
CA LYS A 96 11.44 -14.65 9.24
C LYS A 96 11.09 -14.26 10.67
N LEU A 97 10.24 -15.05 11.30
CA LEU A 97 9.75 -14.84 12.66
C LEU A 97 10.24 -15.97 13.56
N PHE A 98 10.52 -15.65 14.81
CA PHE A 98 10.74 -16.66 15.86
C PHE A 98 9.45 -16.75 16.67
N VAL A 99 8.63 -17.75 16.34
CA VAL A 99 7.29 -17.93 16.92
C VAL A 99 7.39 -18.84 18.13
N LEU A 100 6.78 -18.44 19.24
CA LEU A 100 6.64 -19.29 20.43
C LEU A 100 5.58 -20.36 20.15
N VAL A 101 5.99 -21.62 20.05
CA VAL A 101 5.11 -22.75 19.75
C VAL A 101 4.56 -23.36 21.04
N SER A 102 5.37 -23.42 22.10
CA SER A 102 4.94 -23.91 23.42
C SER A 102 5.39 -22.96 24.52
N LYS A 103 4.42 -22.45 25.28
CA LYS A 103 4.66 -21.54 26.42
C LYS A 103 5.31 -22.25 27.60
N LEU A 104 5.02 -23.53 27.82
CA LEU A 104 5.49 -24.27 28.99
C LEU A 104 7.01 -24.50 28.98
N CYS A 105 7.59 -24.66 27.79
CA CYS A 105 9.02 -24.94 27.61
C CYS A 105 9.78 -23.80 26.90
N CYS A 106 9.18 -22.61 26.76
CA CYS A 106 9.76 -21.49 26.01
C CYS A 106 10.30 -21.91 24.62
N ASN A 107 9.57 -22.79 23.93
CA ASN A 107 10.03 -23.35 22.65
C ASN A 107 9.74 -22.38 21.50
N TYR A 108 10.80 -21.80 20.94
CA TYR A 108 10.72 -20.91 19.78
C TYR A 108 11.13 -21.63 18.50
N GLN A 109 10.34 -21.47 17.44
CA GLN A 109 10.65 -21.98 16.12
C GLN A 109 10.83 -20.84 15.11
N SER A 110 11.88 -20.92 14.30
CA SER A 110 12.08 -20.02 13.17
C SER A 110 11.16 -20.42 12.02
N VAL A 111 10.26 -19.53 11.62
CA VAL A 111 9.31 -19.72 10.51
C VAL A 111 9.47 -18.58 9.50
N ARG A 112 9.38 -18.87 8.20
CA ARG A 112 9.16 -17.84 7.17
C ARG A 112 7.69 -17.86 6.78
N ALA A 113 6.97 -16.78 7.03
CA ALA A 113 5.54 -16.68 6.78
C ALA A 113 5.21 -15.41 6.00
N SER A 114 4.13 -15.48 5.20
CA SER A 114 3.52 -14.29 4.60
C SER A 114 2.77 -13.53 5.69
N CYS A 115 3.14 -12.26 5.89
CA CYS A 115 2.59 -11.43 6.94
C CYS A 115 1.86 -10.24 6.34
N VAL A 116 0.72 -9.86 6.94
CA VAL A 116 0.15 -8.53 6.73
C VAL A 116 1.01 -7.55 7.51
N VAL A 117 1.66 -6.64 6.79
CA VAL A 117 2.56 -5.63 7.37
C VAL A 117 1.79 -4.35 7.70
N THR A 118 0.81 -3.99 6.87
CA THR A 118 0.00 -2.78 7.07
C THR A 118 -1.31 -2.91 6.30
N ILE A 119 -2.41 -2.40 6.85
CA ILE A 119 -3.70 -2.32 6.17
C ILE A 119 -4.38 -0.99 6.49
N ARG A 120 -5.06 -0.41 5.50
CA ARG A 120 -5.93 0.74 5.67
C ARG A 120 -7.08 0.66 4.66
N VAL A 121 -8.29 0.90 5.11
CA VAL A 121 -9.43 1.22 4.25
C VAL A 121 -9.92 2.62 4.62
N GLY A 122 -9.92 3.53 3.67
CA GLY A 122 -10.52 4.85 3.84
C GLY A 122 -12.03 4.72 3.70
N VAL A 123 -12.77 4.94 4.78
CA VAL A 123 -14.22 5.12 4.70
C VAL A 123 -14.45 6.54 4.21
N GLN A 124 -15.02 6.68 3.02
CA GLN A 124 -15.56 7.96 2.57
C GLN A 124 -16.83 8.20 3.39
N VAL A 125 -16.75 8.99 4.47
CA VAL A 125 -17.96 9.49 5.13
C VAL A 125 -18.56 10.49 4.14
N VAL A 126 -19.55 10.05 3.38
CA VAL A 126 -20.44 10.94 2.63
C VAL A 126 -21.34 11.59 3.68
N LEU A 127 -21.06 12.85 4.02
CA LEU A 127 -21.99 13.72 4.75
C LEU A 127 -22.94 14.36 3.75
#